data_AF-A0A3M3XST4-F1
#
_entry.id   AF-A0A3M3XST4-F1
#
_cell.length_a   1.000
_cell.length_b   1.000
_cell.length_c   1.000
_cell.angle_alpha   90.00
_cell.angle_beta   90.00
_cell.angle_gamma   90.00
#
_symmetry.space_group_name_H-M   'P 1'
#
loop_
_entity.id
_entity.type
_entity.pdbx_description
1 polymer ?
#
loop_
_entity_poly.entity_id
_entity_poly.type
_entity_poly.pdbx_seq_one_letter_code
_entity_poly.pdbx_strand_id
1 'polypeptide(L)' 'MGEPYFQIKRKLKQHGIVPFSSNYALYGDMSERVMSLIEAMRQQSRASESQDDLVDCRPGQAAIKSTQKIV' A
#
# COMPACT_ATOMS: atom_id res chain seq x y z
N MET A 1 14.10 19.46 -1.27
CA MET A 1 14.01 19.41 -2.75
C MET A 1 15.43 19.45 -3.29
N GLY A 2 15.80 18.54 -4.20
CA GLY A 2 17.19 18.38 -4.67
C GLY A 2 17.80 19.62 -5.35
N GLU A 3 19.13 19.65 -5.45
CA GLU A 3 19.89 20.74 -6.08
C GLU A 3 19.84 20.61 -7.63
N PRO A 4 19.63 21.71 -8.39
CA PRO A 4 19.58 21.65 -9.85
C PRO A 4 20.86 21.10 -10.49
N TYR A 5 20.72 20.28 -11.54
CA TYR A 5 21.83 19.59 -12.19
C TYR A 5 23.00 20.51 -12.58
N PHE A 6 22.70 21.71 -13.10
CA PHE A 6 23.74 22.65 -13.56
C PHE A 6 24.65 23.13 -12.42
N GLN A 7 24.17 23.15 -11.18
CA GLN A 7 24.94 23.58 -10.00
C GLN A 7 25.89 22.47 -9.53
N ILE A 8 25.49 21.21 -9.69
CA ILE A 8 26.24 20.04 -9.19
C ILE A 8 27.00 19.28 -10.27
N LYS A 9 26.89 19.67 -11.55
CA LYS A 9 27.53 19.00 -12.69
C LYS A 9 29.02 18.69 -12.47
N ARG A 10 29.76 19.61 -11.85
CA ARG A 10 31.20 19.40 -11.56
C ARG A 10 31.43 18.33 -10.50
N LYS A 11 30.66 18.36 -9.40
CA LYS A 11 30.72 17.36 -8.33
C LYS A 11 30.35 15.98 -8.86
N LEU A 12 29.28 15.89 -9.67
CA LEU A 12 28.86 14.63 -10.29
C LEU A 12 29.95 14.03 -11.18
N LYS A 13 30.61 14.85 -12.02
CA LYS A 13 31.74 14.41 -12.85
C LYS A 13 32.93 13.93 -12.01
N GLN A 14 33.27 14.62 -10.93
CA GLN A 14 34.37 14.23 -10.04
C GLN A 14 34.14 12.87 -9.36
N HIS A 15 32.87 12.56 -9.04
CA HIS A 15 32.49 11.28 -8.44
C HIS A 15 32.14 10.21 -9.50
N GLY A 16 32.33 10.48 -10.80
CA GLY A 16 31.98 9.55 -11.86
C GLY A 16 30.47 9.24 -11.97
N ILE A 17 29.62 10.11 -11.42
CA ILE A 17 28.17 9.92 -11.40
C ILE A 17 27.59 10.34 -12.76
N VAL A 18 26.87 9.42 -13.39
CA VAL A 18 26.16 9.66 -14.66
C VAL A 18 24.68 9.92 -14.36
N PRO A 19 24.18 11.14 -14.59
CA PRO A 19 22.76 11.45 -14.42
C PRO A 19 21.96 10.89 -15.60
N PHE A 20 20.82 10.28 -15.29
CA PHE A 20 19.82 9.86 -16.27
C PHE A 20 18.53 10.64 -16.05
N SER A 21 17.71 10.75 -17.09
CA SER A 21 16.35 11.27 -16.94
C SER A 21 15.47 10.25 -16.22
N SER A 22 14.56 10.75 -15.38
CA SER A 22 13.51 9.91 -14.80
C SER A 22 12.54 9.46 -15.89
N ASN A 23 12.26 8.15 -15.99
CA ASN A 23 11.24 7.60 -16.88
C ASN A 23 9.95 7.30 -16.09
N TYR A 24 9.08 8.30 -15.96
CA TYR A 24 7.88 8.21 -15.14
C TYR A 24 6.84 7.20 -15.67
N ALA A 25 6.74 7.01 -16.98
CA ALA A 25 5.81 6.03 -17.55
C ALA A 25 6.19 4.60 -17.12
N LEU A 26 7.48 4.25 -17.27
CA LEU A 26 7.99 2.95 -16.84
C LEU A 26 7.80 2.73 -15.34
N TYR A 27 8.10 3.74 -14.52
CA TYR A 27 7.89 3.64 -13.07
C TYR A 27 6.40 3.51 -12.69
N GLY A 28 5.50 4.15 -13.45
CA GLY A 28 4.05 4.01 -13.29
C GLY A 28 3.59 2.58 -13.54
N ASP A 29 3.95 2.02 -14.69
CA ASP A 29 3.60 0.64 -15.08
C ASP A 29 4.15 -0.39 -14.07
N MET A 30 5.39 -0.20 -13.60
CA MET A 30 5.98 -1.06 -12.57
C MET A 30 5.24 -0.95 -11.23
N SER A 31 4.89 0.27 -10.82
CA SER A 31 4.16 0.52 -9.57
C SER A 31 2.78 -0.14 -9.59
N GLU A 32 2.04 0.01 -10.69
CA GLU A 32 0.73 -0.62 -10.87
C GLU A 32 0.81 -2.13 -10.69
N ARG A 33 1.75 -2.78 -11.38
CA ARG A 33 1.96 -4.23 -11.29
C ARG A 33 2.29 -4.71 -9.88
N VAL A 34 3.15 -3.97 -9.17
CA VAL A 34 3.52 -4.30 -7.79
C VAL A 34 2.31 -4.17 -6.87
N MET A 35 1.51 -3.12 -7.02
CA MET A 35 0.29 -2.94 -6.22
C MET A 35 -0.74 -4.03 -6.50
N SER A 36 -0.93 -4.43 -7.76
CA SER A 36 -1.82 -5.54 -8.10
C SER A 36 -1.37 -6.86 -7.45
N LEU A 37 -0.06 -7.14 -7.41
CA LEU A 37 0.47 -8.34 -6.77
C LEU A 37 0.27 -8.30 -5.24
N ILE A 38 0.55 -7.17 -4.60
CA ILE A 38 0.33 -6.99 -3.16
C ILE A 38 -1.13 -7.24 -2.81
N GLU A 39 -2.07 -6.72 -3.60
CA GLU A 39 -3.50 -6.91 -3.38
C GLU A 39 -3.91 -8.38 -3.50
N ALA A 40 -3.41 -9.08 -4.53
CA ALA A 40 -3.64 -10.51 -4.70
C ALA A 40 -3.13 -11.33 -3.50
N MET A 41 -1.96 -10.99 -2.95
CA MET A 41 -1.42 -11.64 -1.76
C MET A 41 -2.24 -11.34 -0.50
N ARG A 42 -2.77 -10.11 -0.34
CA ARG A 42 -3.69 -9.78 0.76
C ARG A 42 -5.00 -10.55 0.68
N GLN A 43 -5.53 -10.80 -0.51
CA GLN A 43 -6.74 -11.59 -0.69
C GLN A 43 -6.51 -13.05 -0.31
N GLN A 44 -5.34 -13.61 -0.63
CA GLN A 44 -4.95 -14.95 -0.20
C GLN A 44 -4.82 -15.06 1.32
N SER A 45 -4.22 -14.06 2.00
CA SER A 45 -4.12 -14.08 3.46
C SER A 45 -5.47 -13.94 4.16
N ARG A 46 -6.43 -13.21 3.57
CA ARG A 46 -7.80 -13.12 4.10
C ARG A 46 -8.61 -14.39 3.88
N ALA A 47 -8.32 -15.15 2.83
CA ALA A 47 -8.99 -16.43 2.57
C ALA A 47 -8.64 -17.52 3.60
N SER A 48 -7.50 -17.40 4.30
CA SER A 48 -7.16 -18.23 5.45
C SER A 48 -7.76 -17.76 6.78
N GLU A 49 -8.39 -16.58 6.81
CA GLU A 49 -9.02 -16.00 8.02
C GLU A 49 -10.55 -16.16 8.02
N SER A 50 -11.16 -16.81 7.02
CA SER A 50 -12.62 -16.96 6.93
C SER A 50 -13.19 -18.19 7.65
N GLN A 51 -12.51 -18.70 8.68
CA GLN A 51 -13.04 -19.85 9.44
C GLN A 51 -12.44 -19.98 10.86
N ASP A 52 -12.52 -18.93 11.67
CA ASP A 52 -12.55 -19.07 13.13
C ASP A 52 -13.97 -18.76 13.62
N ASP A 53 -14.74 -19.84 13.71
CA ASP A 53 -15.81 -20.15 14.66
C ASP A 53 -16.71 -19.02 15.17
N LEU A 54 -17.94 -19.07 14.66
CA LEU A 54 -19.18 -18.90 15.41
C LEU A 54 -18.98 -19.01 16.93
N VAL A 55 -18.94 -17.87 17.63
CA VAL A 55 -19.17 -17.82 19.07
C VAL A 55 -20.64 -18.23 19.30
N ASP A 56 -20.87 -19.52 19.60
CA ASP A 56 -22.10 -20.02 20.21
C ASP A 56 -22.22 -19.40 21.61
N CYS A 57 -22.83 -18.22 21.67
CA CYS A 57 -23.20 -17.59 22.94
C CYS A 57 -24.59 -18.09 23.36
N ARG A 58 -24.65 -19.24 24.02
CA ARG A 58 -25.80 -19.63 24.87
C ARG A 58 -25.55 -19.21 26.33
N PRO A 59 -26.60 -18.98 27.13
CA PRO A 59 -27.70 -18.03 26.97
C PRO A 59 -27.62 -16.98 28.09
N GLY A 60 -27.70 -15.70 27.73
CA GLY A 60 -27.88 -14.67 28.76
C GLY A 60 -27.29 -13.34 28.40
N GLN A 61 -27.92 -12.64 27.45
CA GLN A 61 -28.15 -11.20 27.57
C GLN A 61 -29.05 -10.70 26.44
N ALA A 62 -30.28 -10.38 26.86
CA ALA A 62 -31.09 -9.26 26.42
C ALA A 62 -30.85 -8.73 24.99
N ALA A 63 -31.66 -9.23 24.06
CA ALA A 63 -32.03 -8.45 22.90
C ALA A 63 -32.83 -7.22 23.36
N ILE A 64 -32.20 -6.05 23.41
CA ILE A 64 -32.90 -4.78 23.19
C ILE A 64 -32.26 -4.17 21.95
N LYS A 65 -32.88 -4.47 20.81
CA LYS A 65 -32.69 -3.74 19.55
C LYS A 65 -32.99 -2.27 19.80
N SER A 66 -32.26 -1.41 19.08
CA SER A 66 -32.66 -0.07 18.62
C SER A 66 -31.68 1.01 19.06
N THR A 67 -30.96 1.58 18.09
CA THR A 67 -31.25 2.93 17.56
C THR A 67 -29.99 3.49 16.90
N GLN A 68 -30.03 3.43 15.59
CA GLN A 68 -29.38 4.33 14.63
C GLN A 68 -29.18 5.78 15.13
N LYS A 69 -27.96 6.29 14.99
CA LYS A 69 -27.55 7.70 14.75
C LYS A 69 -26.04 7.62 14.50
N ILE A 70 -25.48 7.80 13.28
CA ILE A 70 -25.53 8.98 12.42
C ILE A 70 -25.61 10.26 13.25
N VAL A 71 -24.45 10.70 13.77
CA VAL A 71 -23.83 11.99 13.41
C VAL A 71 -22.32 11.80 13.48
#